data_AF-A0A813JE91-F1
#
_entry.id   AF-A0A813JE91-F1
#
_cell.length_a   1.000
_cell.length_b   1.000
_cell.length_c   1.000
_cell.angle_alpha   90.00
_cell.angle_beta   90.00
_cell.angle_gamma   90.00
#
_symmetry.space_group_name_H-M   'P 1'
#
loop_
_entity.id
_entity.type
_entity.pdbx_description
1 polymer ?
#
loop_
_entity_poly.entity_id
_entity_poly.type
_entity_poly.pdbx_seq_one_letter_code
_entity_poly.pdbx_strand_id
1 'polypeptide(L)'
;MAPALATRTHTTGRRGSRVLVAAAVLGASYFAFASLFVQHPRSWWPDAAAFLPFGRSLPASVTALRAAMATPETVSVNSPLLRAVVSDVDGTLFHFGCQNQLSAANAAALRRAIAAGVHVSLATGRIPGPWSGALGQQLPGMGPGIFANGALILGPVGGEVLEETFLPAEVVAIVKDFSRGGLAGGKGRVALLAATRLAGSAPEHGSLCYAELAPSGPTWVTELVKGAGEPAVQMLDLDSVADDRVMKFVFFTTRKDADWACMPDVVAELKARLAGTGSTVLACGALQCEVLPLGINKGAAVERLLSRLGVAPSATLACGDAENDVEMLRLVGVGAAMGNAGSKAKEAADVVVSRHDHDGVAEAIQRFVFGEQFTK
;
A
#
# COMPACT_ATOMS: atom_id res chain seq x y z
N MET A 1 28.91 -32.16 -47.33
CA MET A 1 30.14 -31.41 -47.69
C MET A 1 29.84 -29.92 -47.63
N ALA A 2 30.84 -29.12 -47.30
CA ALA A 2 30.94 -27.67 -47.54
C ALA A 2 32.34 -27.44 -48.19
N PRO A 3 32.81 -26.22 -48.52
CA PRO A 3 32.19 -24.89 -48.48
C PRO A 3 32.40 -24.14 -49.83
N ALA A 4 33.01 -22.94 -49.81
CA ALA A 4 33.52 -22.07 -50.90
C ALA A 4 32.49 -21.09 -51.54
N LEU A 5 32.57 -19.77 -51.29
CA LEU A 5 33.52 -18.73 -51.80
C LEU A 5 33.13 -18.25 -53.22
N ALA A 6 32.77 -16.98 -53.45
CA ALA A 6 33.63 -15.79 -53.62
C ALA A 6 34.51 -15.85 -54.88
N THR A 7 34.71 -14.80 -55.70
CA THR A 7 35.07 -13.39 -55.38
C THR A 7 34.57 -12.38 -56.46
N ARG A 8 34.51 -11.06 -56.17
CA ARG A 8 35.33 -9.92 -56.70
C ARG A 8 35.61 -9.96 -58.22
N THR A 9 35.63 -8.85 -58.98
CA THR A 9 36.38 -7.57 -58.85
C THR A 9 35.63 -6.45 -59.64
N HIS A 10 36.00 -5.15 -59.82
CA HIS A 10 36.83 -4.09 -59.18
C HIS A 10 36.38 -2.72 -59.83
N THR A 11 36.90 -1.48 -59.64
CA THR A 11 38.06 -0.88 -58.94
C THR A 11 37.77 0.62 -58.60
N THR A 12 38.54 1.23 -57.67
CA THR A 12 38.88 2.69 -57.53
C THR A 12 37.78 3.80 -57.50
N GLY A 13 37.87 4.84 -56.65
CA GLY A 13 38.82 5.10 -55.55
C GLY A 13 38.85 6.53 -54.99
N ARG A 14 39.49 6.68 -53.81
CA ARG A 14 39.96 7.91 -53.11
C ARG A 14 38.96 8.95 -52.54
N ARG A 15 38.67 8.76 -51.23
CA ARG A 15 38.72 9.73 -50.10
C ARG A 15 37.97 11.09 -50.19
N GLY A 16 36.99 11.31 -49.31
CA GLY A 16 36.28 12.61 -49.20
C GLY A 16 35.36 12.89 -47.98
N SER A 17 35.63 12.36 -46.78
CA SER A 17 35.10 12.84 -45.48
C SER A 17 33.57 12.95 -45.19
N ARG A 18 33.09 12.04 -44.31
CA ARG A 18 31.95 12.16 -43.36
C ARG A 18 30.50 12.07 -43.87
N VAL A 19 29.61 11.81 -42.89
CA VAL A 19 28.12 11.77 -42.91
C VAL A 19 27.48 10.45 -43.40
N LEU A 20 26.31 10.12 -42.84
CA LEU A 20 25.40 8.98 -43.13
C LEU A 20 25.86 7.55 -42.79
N VAL A 21 25.73 7.19 -41.50
CA VAL A 21 25.27 5.87 -41.06
C VAL A 21 24.23 6.07 -39.94
N ALA A 22 23.06 5.43 -40.06
CA ALA A 22 22.09 5.05 -39.01
C ALA A 22 20.62 5.17 -39.52
N ALA A 23 20.13 4.10 -40.16
CA ALA A 23 18.70 3.96 -40.49
C ALA A 23 18.26 2.49 -40.33
N ALA A 24 18.54 1.89 -39.15
CA ALA A 24 18.14 0.49 -38.84
C ALA A 24 18.15 0.12 -37.33
N VAL A 25 17.88 1.05 -36.40
CA VAL A 25 17.57 0.70 -34.99
C VAL A 25 16.45 1.61 -34.47
N LEU A 26 15.19 1.24 -34.76
CA LEU A 26 14.01 1.81 -34.08
C LEU A 26 13.65 0.91 -32.90
N GLY A 27 14.38 1.10 -31.81
CA GLY A 27 14.22 0.36 -30.55
C GLY A 27 15.23 0.87 -29.52
N ALA A 28 14.71 1.32 -28.37
CA ALA A 28 15.39 2.07 -27.30
C ALA A 28 15.61 3.59 -27.54
N SER A 29 15.85 4.31 -26.43
CA SER A 29 16.33 5.70 -26.35
C SER A 29 15.38 6.88 -26.65
N TYR A 30 14.07 6.74 -26.42
CA TYR A 30 13.17 7.92 -26.43
C TYR A 30 13.51 8.95 -25.32
N PHE A 31 14.01 8.49 -24.16
CA PHE A 31 14.40 9.35 -23.04
C PHE A 31 15.68 10.17 -23.28
N ALA A 32 16.55 9.77 -24.20
CA ALA A 32 17.85 10.43 -24.41
C ALA A 32 17.75 11.77 -25.17
N PHE A 33 16.68 11.99 -25.95
CA PHE A 33 16.48 13.22 -26.71
C PHE A 33 15.88 14.36 -25.87
N ALA A 34 15.00 14.06 -24.91
CA ALA A 34 14.30 15.07 -24.13
C ALA A 34 15.26 15.98 -23.32
N SER A 35 16.29 15.41 -22.70
CA SER A 35 17.23 16.13 -21.84
C SER A 35 18.06 17.20 -22.57
N LEU A 36 18.22 17.10 -23.90
CA LEU A 36 18.93 18.09 -24.72
C LEU A 36 18.11 19.36 -25.02
N PHE A 37 16.78 19.33 -24.87
CA PHE A 37 15.92 20.48 -25.16
C PHE A 37 15.80 21.50 -24.00
N VAL A 38 16.25 21.15 -22.79
CA VAL A 38 16.03 21.96 -21.58
C VAL A 38 17.19 22.90 -21.25
N GLN A 39 18.40 22.67 -21.79
CA GLN A 39 19.64 23.28 -21.28
C GLN A 39 20.33 24.32 -22.19
N HIS A 40 19.73 24.71 -23.32
CA HIS A 40 20.35 25.71 -24.23
C HIS A 40 19.43 26.92 -24.54
N PRO A 41 19.96 28.16 -24.52
CA PRO A 41 19.20 29.36 -24.83
C PRO A 41 18.91 29.49 -26.33
N ARG A 42 17.85 30.25 -26.68
CA ARG A 42 17.31 30.36 -28.05
C ARG A 42 18.30 30.82 -29.13
N SER A 43 19.42 31.43 -28.75
CA SER A 43 20.45 31.95 -29.66
C SER A 43 21.34 30.88 -30.33
N TRP A 44 21.19 29.60 -29.96
CA TRP A 44 21.97 28.49 -30.52
C TRP A 44 21.28 27.75 -31.68
N TRP A 45 20.05 28.13 -32.05
CA TRP A 45 19.35 27.52 -33.19
C TRP A 45 19.59 28.33 -34.47
N PRO A 46 19.94 27.68 -35.60
CA PRO A 46 19.99 28.35 -36.89
C PRO A 46 18.58 28.73 -37.34
N ASP A 47 18.44 29.86 -38.03
CA ASP A 47 17.15 30.32 -38.55
C ASP A 47 16.48 29.26 -39.43
N ALA A 48 15.23 28.93 -39.12
CA ALA A 48 14.44 27.91 -39.81
C ALA A 48 14.12 28.25 -41.29
N ALA A 49 14.56 29.40 -41.78
CA ALA A 49 14.51 29.80 -43.19
C ALA A 49 15.63 29.16 -44.05
N ALA A 50 16.70 28.64 -43.44
CA ALA A 50 17.91 28.22 -44.16
C ALA A 50 17.79 26.92 -45.01
N PHE A 51 16.68 26.19 -44.92
CA PHE A 51 16.51 24.87 -45.57
C PHE A 51 15.15 24.68 -46.27
N LEU A 52 14.78 25.60 -47.17
CA LEU A 52 13.66 25.40 -48.11
C LEU A 52 13.97 25.86 -49.54
N PRO A 53 14.39 24.96 -50.45
CA PRO A 53 14.28 25.22 -51.88
C PRO A 53 12.80 25.09 -52.33
N PHE A 54 12.28 26.15 -52.95
CA PHE A 54 11.00 26.20 -53.67
C PHE A 54 9.71 25.85 -52.90
N GLY A 55 9.15 26.87 -52.23
CA GLY A 55 7.82 27.36 -52.61
C GLY A 55 6.63 26.39 -52.53
N ARG A 56 6.56 25.53 -51.51
CA ARG A 56 5.35 24.77 -51.17
C ARG A 56 5.01 24.92 -49.69
N SER A 57 3.72 24.97 -49.38
CA SER A 57 3.22 24.93 -48.01
C SER A 57 3.52 23.59 -47.35
N LEU A 58 3.69 23.59 -46.02
CA LEU A 58 3.87 22.37 -45.24
C LEU A 58 2.61 21.48 -45.34
N PRO A 59 2.75 20.15 -45.45
CA PRO A 59 1.62 19.23 -45.37
C PRO A 59 0.81 19.43 -44.09
N ALA A 60 -0.51 19.25 -44.16
CA ALA A 60 -1.41 19.46 -43.02
C ALA A 60 -1.02 18.66 -41.77
N SER A 61 -0.44 17.46 -41.94
CA SER A 61 0.13 16.64 -40.86
C SER A 61 1.31 17.30 -40.12
N VAL A 62 2.18 18.03 -40.84
CA VAL A 62 3.29 18.78 -40.24
C VAL A 62 2.77 20.04 -39.55
N THR A 63 1.77 20.70 -40.12
CA THR A 63 1.08 21.85 -39.49
C THR A 63 0.35 21.43 -38.21
N ALA A 64 -0.28 20.25 -38.20
CA ALA A 64 -0.92 19.67 -37.02
C ALA A 64 0.10 19.30 -35.93
N LEU A 65 1.24 18.68 -36.29
CA LEU A 65 2.36 18.49 -35.35
C LEU A 65 2.84 19.83 -34.79
N ARG A 66 2.98 20.86 -35.64
CA ARG A 66 3.40 22.19 -35.21
C ARG A 66 2.40 22.84 -34.25
N ALA A 67 1.09 22.61 -34.43
CA ALA A 67 0.07 23.07 -33.49
C ALA A 67 0.18 22.35 -32.14
N ALA A 68 0.26 21.01 -32.15
CA ALA A 68 0.40 20.19 -30.94
C ALA A 68 1.72 20.47 -30.17
N MET A 69 2.78 20.87 -30.87
CA MET A 69 4.06 21.29 -30.27
C MET A 69 4.13 22.80 -29.94
N ALA A 70 3.16 23.61 -30.40
CA ALA A 70 3.09 25.05 -30.12
C ALA A 70 2.19 25.39 -28.93
N THR A 71 1.34 24.47 -28.51
CA THR A 71 0.82 24.44 -27.14
C THR A 71 1.87 23.82 -26.22
N PRO A 72 2.63 24.61 -25.42
CA PRO A 72 3.10 24.08 -24.17
C PRO A 72 1.84 23.79 -23.33
N GLU A 73 1.46 22.53 -23.20
CA GLU A 73 0.77 22.15 -21.97
C GLU A 73 1.72 22.54 -20.84
N THR A 74 1.32 23.57 -20.08
CA THR A 74 2.03 23.96 -18.88
C THR A 74 1.80 22.87 -17.85
N VAL A 75 2.62 21.81 -17.93
CA VAL A 75 2.81 20.86 -16.83
C VAL A 75 3.15 21.71 -15.62
N SER A 76 2.16 21.87 -14.75
CA SER A 76 2.35 22.64 -13.53
C SER A 76 3.49 21.98 -12.77
N VAL A 77 4.52 22.76 -12.44
CA VAL A 77 5.67 22.27 -11.69
C VAL A 77 5.25 21.81 -10.27
N ASN A 78 4.01 22.10 -9.88
CA ASN A 78 3.36 21.69 -8.64
C ASN A 78 2.29 20.58 -8.83
N SER A 79 2.10 20.03 -10.04
CA SER A 79 1.21 18.89 -10.26
C SER A 79 1.81 17.63 -9.63
N PRO A 80 1.01 16.82 -8.92
CA PRO A 80 1.53 15.65 -8.23
C PRO A 80 1.93 14.54 -9.22
N LEU A 81 3.12 13.97 -9.01
CA LEU A 81 3.70 12.88 -9.80
C LEU A 81 2.94 11.57 -9.60
N LEU A 82 2.39 11.37 -8.41
CA LEU A 82 1.60 10.20 -8.02
C LEU A 82 0.15 10.62 -7.73
N ARG A 83 -0.80 9.75 -8.09
CA ARG A 83 -2.24 9.99 -8.06
C ARG A 83 -2.94 9.42 -6.83
N ALA A 84 -2.28 8.54 -6.08
CA ALA A 84 -2.75 8.09 -4.76
C ALA A 84 -1.61 7.97 -3.74
N VAL A 85 -1.98 8.07 -2.46
CA VAL A 85 -1.18 7.71 -1.29
C VAL A 85 -2.01 6.74 -0.45
N VAL A 86 -1.47 5.57 -0.17
CA VAL A 86 -2.02 4.64 0.83
C VAL A 86 -1.05 4.55 2.00
N SER A 87 -1.54 4.70 3.23
CA SER A 87 -0.70 4.57 4.42
C SER A 87 -1.25 3.53 5.37
N ASP A 88 -0.36 2.69 5.90
CA ASP A 88 -0.61 2.07 7.19
C ASP A 88 -0.72 3.15 8.31
N VAL A 89 -1.27 2.74 9.46
CA VAL A 89 -1.59 3.57 10.62
C VAL A 89 -0.54 3.41 11.74
N ASP A 90 -0.29 2.19 12.19
CA ASP A 90 0.37 1.88 13.46
C ASP A 90 1.87 1.68 13.30
N GLY A 91 2.68 2.62 13.81
CA GLY A 91 4.11 2.65 13.50
C GLY A 91 4.41 3.33 12.16
N THR A 92 3.39 3.80 11.45
CA THR A 92 3.50 4.48 10.15
C THR A 92 3.05 5.94 10.23
N LEU A 93 1.75 6.22 10.42
CA LEU A 93 1.24 7.59 10.55
C LEU A 93 1.51 8.19 11.94
N PHE A 94 1.45 7.35 12.96
CA PHE A 94 1.69 7.69 14.36
C PHE A 94 2.16 6.46 15.16
N HIS A 95 2.59 6.66 16.41
CA HIS A 95 3.05 5.58 17.28
C HIS A 95 1.88 4.72 17.78
N PHE A 96 2.12 3.43 17.99
CA PHE A 96 1.10 2.53 18.53
C PHE A 96 0.60 3.04 19.90
N GLY A 97 -0.71 3.25 20.03
CA GLY A 97 -1.33 3.73 21.27
C GLY A 97 -1.15 5.22 21.61
N CYS A 98 -0.52 6.06 20.77
CA CYS A 98 -0.33 7.49 21.08
C CYS A 98 -1.56 8.36 20.78
N GLN A 99 -2.75 7.93 21.23
CA GLN A 99 -4.03 8.63 21.05
C GLN A 99 -4.47 8.89 19.59
N ASN A 100 -3.79 8.28 18.60
CA ASN A 100 -4.12 8.33 17.17
C ASN A 100 -4.06 9.75 16.56
N GLN A 101 -3.13 10.56 17.05
CA GLN A 101 -2.90 11.92 16.57
C GLN A 101 -1.73 11.98 15.57
N LEU A 102 -1.94 12.66 14.44
CA LEU A 102 -0.91 12.93 13.45
C LEU A 102 0.06 14.01 13.93
N SER A 103 1.33 13.91 13.51
CA SER A 103 2.26 15.04 13.58
C SER A 103 1.80 16.19 12.67
N ALA A 104 2.25 17.41 12.98
CA ALA A 104 1.91 18.58 12.18
C ALA A 104 2.39 18.46 10.71
N ALA A 105 3.57 17.87 10.48
CA ALA A 105 4.12 17.67 9.14
C ALA A 105 3.39 16.56 8.37
N ASN A 106 3.11 15.41 8.98
CA ASN A 106 2.31 14.34 8.33
C ASN A 106 0.92 14.88 7.96
N ALA A 107 0.25 15.58 8.88
CA ALA A 107 -1.05 16.18 8.62
C ALA A 107 -1.02 17.25 7.51
N ALA A 108 0.02 18.11 7.47
CA ALA A 108 0.18 19.11 6.42
C ALA A 108 0.43 18.48 5.04
N ALA A 109 1.30 17.47 4.96
CA ALA A 109 1.62 16.78 3.72
C ALA A 109 0.41 16.01 3.15
N LEU A 110 -0.33 15.29 3.99
CA LEU A 110 -1.54 14.55 3.60
C LEU A 110 -2.65 15.51 3.15
N ARG A 111 -2.89 16.62 3.87
CA ARG A 111 -3.84 17.66 3.44
C ARG A 111 -3.44 18.34 2.13
N ARG A 112 -2.13 18.57 1.91
CA ARG A 112 -1.61 19.09 0.64
C ARG A 112 -1.85 18.12 -0.52
N ALA A 113 -1.66 16.81 -0.30
CA ALA A 113 -1.96 15.78 -1.29
C ALA A 113 -3.46 15.76 -1.66
N ILE A 114 -4.35 15.75 -0.66
CA ILE A 114 -5.82 15.84 -0.85
C ILE A 114 -6.18 17.11 -1.65
N ALA A 115 -5.65 18.27 -1.25
CA ALA A 115 -5.91 19.55 -1.93
C ALA A 115 -5.36 19.61 -3.38
N ALA A 116 -4.36 18.79 -3.71
CA ALA A 116 -3.82 18.63 -5.05
C ALA A 116 -4.57 17.58 -5.91
N GLY A 117 -5.65 16.98 -5.39
CA GLY A 117 -6.43 15.96 -6.09
C GLY A 117 -5.80 14.55 -6.07
N VAL A 118 -4.90 14.30 -5.12
CA VAL A 118 -4.32 12.97 -4.86
C VAL A 118 -5.25 12.21 -3.92
N HIS A 119 -5.61 10.97 -4.28
CA HIS A 119 -6.43 10.12 -3.40
C HIS A 119 -5.61 9.71 -2.18
N VAL A 120 -6.06 10.06 -0.97
CA VAL A 120 -5.41 9.64 0.28
C VAL A 120 -6.29 8.61 0.98
N SER A 121 -5.74 7.42 1.24
CA SER A 121 -6.42 6.28 1.82
C SER A 121 -5.58 5.60 2.91
N LEU A 122 -6.24 4.79 3.74
CA LEU A 122 -5.60 4.02 4.82
C LEU A 122 -5.63 2.53 4.51
N ALA A 123 -4.64 1.78 4.98
CA ALA A 123 -4.64 0.32 4.99
C ALA A 123 -4.10 -0.23 6.32
N THR A 124 -5.00 -0.63 7.22
CA THR A 124 -4.67 -1.02 8.60
C THR A 124 -5.09 -2.45 8.94
N GLY A 125 -4.42 -3.03 9.94
CA GLY A 125 -4.87 -4.25 10.60
C GLY A 125 -6.09 -4.02 11.52
N ARG A 126 -6.33 -2.79 11.98
CA ARG A 126 -7.41 -2.44 12.91
C ARG A 126 -8.81 -2.57 12.29
N ILE A 127 -9.82 -2.68 13.15
CA ILE A 127 -11.23 -2.40 12.78
C ILE A 127 -11.53 -0.89 12.90
N PRO A 128 -12.51 -0.35 12.16
CA PRO A 128 -12.95 1.04 12.32
C PRO A 128 -13.47 1.32 13.74
N GLY A 129 -13.50 2.60 14.12
CA GLY A 129 -14.05 3.02 15.41
C GLY A 129 -13.84 4.51 15.69
N PRO A 130 -13.85 4.93 16.96
CA PRO A 130 -13.64 6.33 17.34
C PRO A 130 -12.33 6.91 16.79
N TRP A 131 -11.25 6.11 16.79
CA TRP A 131 -9.94 6.51 16.26
C TRP A 131 -9.99 6.88 14.77
N SER A 132 -10.71 6.12 13.93
CA SER A 132 -10.79 6.38 12.48
C SER A 132 -11.69 7.58 12.17
N GLY A 133 -12.72 7.81 12.98
CA GLY A 133 -13.50 9.06 12.94
C GLY A 133 -12.66 10.29 13.30
N ALA A 134 -11.87 10.22 14.37
CA ALA A 134 -10.96 11.28 14.78
C ALA A 134 -9.84 11.54 13.75
N LEU A 135 -9.37 10.49 13.05
CA LEU A 135 -8.41 10.63 11.95
C LEU A 135 -9.06 11.27 10.72
N GLY A 136 -10.32 10.95 10.40
CA GLY A 136 -11.09 11.64 9.37
C GLY A 136 -11.34 13.12 9.65
N GLN A 137 -11.52 13.50 10.93
CA GLN A 137 -11.56 14.91 11.35
C GLN A 137 -10.20 15.61 11.19
N GLN A 138 -9.09 14.90 11.39
CA GLN A 138 -7.74 15.42 11.13
C GLN A 138 -7.44 15.55 9.63
N LEU A 139 -8.02 14.70 8.78
CA LEU A 139 -7.84 14.69 7.32
C LEU A 139 -9.19 14.80 6.55
N PRO A 140 -9.85 15.98 6.56
CA PRO A 140 -11.03 16.20 5.72
C PRO A 140 -10.71 15.97 4.24
N GLY A 141 -11.53 15.18 3.55
CA GLY A 141 -11.30 14.76 2.16
C GLY A 141 -10.45 13.49 1.99
N MET A 142 -10.06 12.82 3.09
CA MET A 142 -9.54 11.45 3.03
C MET A 142 -10.60 10.51 2.42
N GLY A 143 -10.16 9.65 1.50
CA GLY A 143 -11.01 8.73 0.74
C GLY A 143 -11.37 7.45 1.51
N PRO A 144 -11.76 6.39 0.77
CA PRO A 144 -12.03 5.07 1.36
C PRO A 144 -10.87 4.51 2.19
N GLY A 145 -11.19 3.72 3.21
CA GLY A 145 -10.22 3.07 4.09
C GLY A 145 -10.32 1.54 4.03
N ILE A 146 -9.16 0.89 4.07
CA ILE A 146 -9.00 -0.57 4.18
C ILE A 146 -8.73 -0.92 5.65
N PHE A 147 -9.53 -1.83 6.18
CA PHE A 147 -9.54 -2.25 7.58
C PHE A 147 -9.41 -3.79 7.67
N ALA A 148 -9.15 -4.29 8.88
CA ALA A 148 -9.01 -5.72 9.18
C ALA A 148 -8.04 -6.45 8.21
N ASN A 149 -6.90 -5.82 7.90
CA ASN A 149 -5.89 -6.30 6.95
C ASN A 149 -6.42 -6.61 5.53
N GLY A 150 -7.54 -6.00 5.13
CA GLY A 150 -8.14 -6.18 3.80
C GLY A 150 -9.48 -6.91 3.78
N ALA A 151 -9.98 -7.39 4.94
CA ALA A 151 -11.27 -8.06 5.05
C ALA A 151 -12.47 -7.08 4.99
N LEU A 152 -12.23 -5.79 5.16
CA LEU A 152 -13.24 -4.74 5.13
C LEU A 152 -12.71 -3.51 4.38
N ILE A 153 -13.50 -2.99 3.44
CA ILE A 153 -13.25 -1.71 2.76
C ILE A 153 -14.47 -0.82 2.95
N LEU A 154 -14.24 0.38 3.47
CA LEU A 154 -15.28 1.37 3.77
C LEU A 154 -15.06 2.67 3.00
N GLY A 155 -16.13 3.42 2.77
CA GLY A 155 -16.11 4.74 2.15
C GLY A 155 -15.37 5.83 2.96
N PRO A 156 -15.39 7.09 2.48
CA PRO A 156 -14.79 8.23 3.18
C PRO A 156 -15.29 8.37 4.62
N VAL A 157 -14.38 8.65 5.57
CA VAL A 157 -14.66 8.64 7.03
C VAL A 157 -15.26 7.30 7.53
N GLY A 158 -15.09 6.24 6.73
CA GLY A 158 -15.63 4.91 6.94
C GLY A 158 -17.11 4.72 6.60
N GLY A 159 -17.77 5.68 5.92
CA GLY A 159 -19.23 5.75 5.75
C GLY A 159 -19.93 4.46 5.32
N GLU A 160 -19.96 4.18 4.02
CA GLU A 160 -20.62 3.00 3.44
C GLU A 160 -19.69 1.77 3.37
N VAL A 161 -20.25 0.57 3.47
CA VAL A 161 -19.50 -0.68 3.24
C VAL A 161 -19.33 -0.87 1.72
N LEU A 162 -18.09 -0.77 1.24
CA LEU A 162 -17.74 -0.97 -0.17
C LEU A 162 -17.38 -2.44 -0.46
N GLU A 163 -16.85 -3.15 0.54
CA GLU A 163 -16.50 -4.56 0.48
C GLU A 163 -16.39 -5.14 1.90
N GLU A 164 -16.87 -6.36 2.12
CA GLU A 164 -16.82 -7.06 3.41
C GLU A 164 -16.59 -8.56 3.14
N THR A 165 -15.66 -9.19 3.86
CA THR A 165 -15.32 -10.61 3.72
C THR A 165 -15.21 -11.25 5.11
N PHE A 166 -15.90 -12.37 5.29
CA PHE A 166 -15.88 -13.17 6.52
C PHE A 166 -15.06 -14.45 6.32
N LEU A 167 -14.59 -15.03 7.42
CA LEU A 167 -14.02 -16.37 7.45
C LEU A 167 -15.10 -17.43 7.12
N PRO A 168 -14.74 -18.54 6.46
CA PRO A 168 -15.63 -19.70 6.37
C PRO A 168 -16.03 -20.20 7.77
N ALA A 169 -17.29 -20.61 7.95
CA ALA A 169 -17.79 -21.07 9.24
C ALA A 169 -16.99 -22.26 9.82
N GLU A 170 -16.42 -23.12 8.96
CA GLU A 170 -15.49 -24.19 9.36
C GLU A 170 -14.21 -23.66 10.03
N VAL A 171 -13.66 -22.54 9.54
CA VAL A 171 -12.48 -21.88 10.15
C VAL A 171 -12.85 -21.32 11.51
N VAL A 172 -14.03 -20.71 11.63
CA VAL A 172 -14.53 -20.20 12.92
C VAL A 172 -14.70 -21.35 13.92
N ALA A 173 -15.32 -22.46 13.51
CA ALA A 173 -15.47 -23.64 14.35
C ALA A 173 -14.12 -24.26 14.78
N ILE A 174 -13.14 -24.34 13.88
CA ILE A 174 -11.79 -24.86 14.16
C ILE A 174 -11.01 -23.93 15.10
N VAL A 175 -11.12 -22.61 14.92
CA VAL A 175 -10.49 -21.63 15.83
C VAL A 175 -11.14 -21.67 17.21
N LYS A 176 -12.48 -21.76 17.28
CA LYS A 176 -13.19 -21.95 18.55
C LYS A 176 -12.71 -23.21 19.26
N ASP A 177 -12.65 -24.36 18.57
CA ASP A 177 -12.10 -25.60 19.13
C ASP A 177 -10.67 -25.44 19.67
N PHE A 178 -9.77 -24.85 18.86
CA PHE A 178 -8.38 -24.59 19.24
C PHE A 178 -8.23 -23.71 20.51
N SER A 179 -9.21 -22.85 20.81
CA SER A 179 -9.22 -22.00 22.00
C SER A 179 -10.08 -22.50 23.16
N ARG A 180 -10.88 -23.58 22.99
CA ARG A 180 -11.59 -24.22 24.11
C ARG A 180 -10.59 -24.78 25.13
N GLY A 181 -10.87 -24.58 26.41
CA GLY A 181 -9.94 -24.86 27.51
C GLY A 181 -8.75 -23.89 27.62
N GLY A 182 -8.61 -22.93 26.69
CA GLY A 182 -7.63 -21.84 26.79
C GLY A 182 -6.19 -22.26 26.57
N LEU A 183 -5.93 -23.37 25.88
CA LEU A 183 -4.59 -23.90 25.63
C LEU A 183 -4.39 -24.17 24.13
N ALA A 184 -3.39 -23.54 23.51
CA ALA A 184 -3.06 -23.72 22.09
C ALA A 184 -2.73 -25.19 21.77
N GLY A 185 -3.70 -25.95 21.27
CA GLY A 185 -3.56 -27.41 21.12
C GLY A 185 -3.16 -28.13 22.42
N GLY A 186 -3.54 -27.60 23.58
CA GLY A 186 -3.12 -28.11 24.90
C GLY A 186 -1.77 -27.59 25.43
N LYS A 187 -1.08 -26.68 24.73
CA LYS A 187 0.31 -26.26 25.03
C LYS A 187 0.47 -24.81 25.54
N GLY A 188 -0.41 -24.39 26.44
CA GLY A 188 -0.32 -23.08 27.10
C GLY A 188 -1.24 -22.00 26.52
N ARG A 189 -1.42 -20.92 27.29
CA ARG A 189 -2.43 -19.88 27.09
C ARG A 189 -2.17 -18.99 25.89
N VAL A 190 -3.28 -18.58 25.26
CA VAL A 190 -3.37 -17.52 24.26
C VAL A 190 -4.47 -16.56 24.68
N ALA A 191 -4.32 -15.28 24.35
CA ALA A 191 -5.44 -14.35 24.30
C ALA A 191 -5.93 -14.30 22.85
N LEU A 192 -7.25 -14.44 22.66
CA LEU A 192 -7.89 -14.46 21.35
C LEU A 192 -8.87 -13.29 21.23
N LEU A 193 -8.71 -12.49 20.18
CA LEU A 193 -9.70 -11.52 19.74
C LEU A 193 -10.37 -12.00 18.44
N ALA A 194 -11.69 -11.97 18.37
CA ALA A 194 -12.43 -12.10 17.10
C ALA A 194 -12.93 -10.72 16.65
N ALA A 195 -12.48 -10.24 15.49
CA ALA A 195 -13.07 -9.08 14.84
C ALA A 195 -14.37 -9.52 14.17
N THR A 196 -15.51 -9.14 14.75
CA THR A 196 -16.82 -9.70 14.36
C THR A 196 -17.93 -8.64 14.33
N ARG A 197 -18.97 -8.91 13.53
CA ARG A 197 -20.17 -8.09 13.41
C ARG A 197 -21.26 -8.61 14.36
N LEU A 198 -21.73 -7.75 15.28
CA LEU A 198 -22.74 -8.08 16.27
C LEU A 198 -24.10 -8.40 15.63
N ALA A 199 -24.78 -9.43 16.15
CA ALA A 199 -26.08 -9.85 15.65
C ALA A 199 -27.14 -8.73 15.75
N GLY A 200 -27.96 -8.58 14.71
CA GLY A 200 -29.02 -7.57 14.65
C GLY A 200 -28.57 -6.12 14.41
N SER A 201 -27.26 -5.88 14.23
CA SER A 201 -26.73 -4.54 13.94
C SER A 201 -26.72 -4.21 12.43
N ALA A 202 -26.91 -2.93 12.10
CA ALA A 202 -26.83 -2.41 10.73
C ALA A 202 -25.38 -2.42 10.19
N PRO A 203 -25.14 -2.22 8.88
CA PRO A 203 -23.79 -2.15 8.29
C PRO A 203 -22.84 -1.15 8.98
N GLU A 204 -23.41 -0.08 9.54
CA GLU A 204 -22.76 1.12 10.08
C GLU A 204 -21.91 0.90 11.34
N HIS A 205 -21.04 1.88 11.65
CA HIS A 205 -19.91 1.83 12.60
C HIS A 205 -20.12 1.25 14.00
N GLY A 206 -21.34 1.19 14.54
CA GLY A 206 -21.61 0.66 15.90
C GLY A 206 -21.62 -0.88 16.01
N SER A 207 -21.36 -1.57 14.90
CA SER A 207 -21.62 -3.01 14.71
C SER A 207 -20.41 -3.92 14.91
N LEU A 208 -19.19 -3.39 14.80
CA LEU A 208 -17.95 -4.18 14.83
C LEU A 208 -17.29 -4.07 16.20
N CYS A 209 -16.96 -5.21 16.77
CA CYS A 209 -16.20 -5.31 18.02
C CYS A 209 -15.07 -6.34 17.90
N TYR A 210 -14.07 -6.20 18.78
CA TYR A 210 -13.30 -7.36 19.19
C TYR A 210 -14.05 -8.08 20.31
N ALA A 211 -14.36 -9.35 20.10
CA ALA A 211 -14.72 -10.27 21.18
C ALA A 211 -13.43 -10.81 21.81
N GLU A 212 -13.16 -10.57 23.09
CA GLU A 212 -12.07 -11.28 23.78
C GLU A 212 -12.58 -12.62 24.32
N LEU A 213 -11.95 -13.70 23.85
CA LEU A 213 -12.40 -15.09 24.01
C LEU A 213 -11.48 -15.89 24.95
N ALA A 214 -10.82 -15.18 25.88
CA ALA A 214 -9.86 -15.75 26.82
C ALA A 214 -10.60 -16.35 28.05
N PRO A 215 -10.49 -17.67 28.33
CA PRO A 215 -11.31 -18.35 29.34
C PRO A 215 -10.82 -18.17 30.80
N SER A 216 -10.23 -17.01 31.10
CA SER A 216 -9.70 -16.69 32.43
C SER A 216 -9.85 -15.20 32.80
N GLY A 217 -10.82 -14.52 32.17
CA GLY A 217 -11.08 -13.09 32.34
C GLY A 217 -10.33 -12.21 31.32
N PRO A 218 -10.57 -10.89 31.33
CA PRO A 218 -9.92 -9.95 30.42
C PRO A 218 -8.40 -9.97 30.63
N THR A 219 -7.64 -10.23 29.57
CA THR A 219 -6.19 -10.22 29.64
C THR A 219 -5.63 -8.81 29.44
N TRP A 220 -4.30 -8.69 29.50
CA TRP A 220 -3.60 -7.44 29.15
C TRP A 220 -3.91 -6.94 27.73
N VAL A 221 -4.46 -7.80 26.85
CA VAL A 221 -4.90 -7.43 25.50
C VAL A 221 -6.12 -6.51 25.53
N THR A 222 -7.05 -6.66 26.48
CA THR A 222 -8.16 -5.68 26.63
C THR A 222 -7.64 -4.27 26.90
N GLU A 223 -6.61 -4.12 27.73
CA GLU A 223 -5.98 -2.81 27.98
C GLU A 223 -5.11 -2.33 26.80
N LEU A 224 -4.53 -3.24 26.01
CA LEU A 224 -3.83 -2.92 24.76
C LEU A 224 -4.78 -2.29 23.73
N VAL A 225 -5.94 -2.92 23.48
CA VAL A 225 -6.96 -2.46 22.53
C VAL A 225 -7.58 -1.13 22.97
N LYS A 226 -7.87 -0.98 24.28
CA LYS A 226 -8.28 0.30 24.87
C LYS A 226 -7.21 1.39 24.66
N GLY A 227 -5.94 1.07 24.90
CA GLY A 227 -4.81 1.98 24.70
C GLY A 227 -4.62 2.40 23.23
N ALA A 228 -4.92 1.51 22.28
CA ALA A 228 -4.97 1.84 20.86
C ALA A 228 -6.13 2.78 20.48
N GLY A 229 -7.17 2.92 21.32
CA GLY A 229 -8.38 3.67 20.98
C GLY A 229 -9.30 2.96 19.98
N GLU A 230 -9.13 1.64 19.83
CA GLU A 230 -10.06 0.77 19.11
C GLU A 230 -11.41 0.67 19.84
N PRO A 231 -12.52 0.31 19.17
CA PRO A 231 -13.83 0.22 19.82
C PRO A 231 -13.80 -0.85 20.93
N ALA A 232 -14.61 -0.62 21.97
CA ALA A 232 -14.53 -1.38 23.22
C ALA A 232 -14.61 -2.89 23.00
N VAL A 233 -13.62 -3.61 23.53
CA VAL A 233 -13.64 -5.08 23.61
C VAL A 233 -14.88 -5.50 24.38
N GLN A 234 -15.71 -6.35 23.77
CA GLN A 234 -16.78 -7.02 24.47
C GLN A 234 -16.26 -8.39 24.93
N MET A 235 -16.36 -8.67 26.23
CA MET A 235 -16.21 -10.04 26.72
C MET A 235 -17.45 -10.81 26.27
N LEU A 236 -17.37 -11.48 25.13
CA LEU A 236 -18.40 -12.38 24.63
C LEU A 236 -18.02 -13.82 24.96
N ASP A 237 -19.02 -14.67 25.12
CA ASP A 237 -18.79 -16.11 25.18
C ASP A 237 -18.35 -16.62 23.80
N LEU A 238 -17.50 -17.65 23.81
CA LEU A 238 -16.95 -18.27 22.60
C LEU A 238 -18.06 -18.73 21.65
N ASP A 239 -19.12 -19.32 22.22
CA ASP A 239 -20.24 -19.88 21.47
C ASP A 239 -21.33 -18.84 21.15
N SER A 240 -21.21 -17.58 21.63
CA SER A 240 -22.13 -16.49 21.27
C SER A 240 -21.67 -15.64 20.06
N VAL A 241 -20.42 -15.78 19.61
CA VAL A 241 -19.94 -15.18 18.36
C VAL A 241 -20.52 -15.94 17.16
N ALA A 242 -21.20 -15.25 16.25
CA ALA A 242 -21.82 -15.88 15.08
C ALA A 242 -20.77 -16.32 14.02
N ASP A 243 -20.88 -17.57 13.56
CA ASP A 243 -19.88 -18.20 12.68
C ASP A 243 -19.84 -17.60 11.25
N ASP A 244 -20.88 -16.89 10.84
CA ASP A 244 -20.96 -16.18 9.56
C ASP A 244 -20.53 -14.70 9.63
N ARG A 245 -19.98 -14.23 10.78
CA ARG A 245 -19.71 -12.79 11.04
C ARG A 245 -18.29 -12.44 11.45
N VAL A 246 -17.39 -13.42 11.60
CA VAL A 246 -15.99 -13.15 11.95
C VAL A 246 -15.18 -12.78 10.72
N MET A 247 -14.62 -11.57 10.68
CA MET A 247 -13.73 -11.10 9.59
C MET A 247 -12.33 -11.66 9.74
N LYS A 248 -11.82 -11.66 10.99
CA LYS A 248 -10.50 -12.20 11.34
C LYS A 248 -10.43 -12.59 12.81
N PHE A 249 -9.47 -13.44 13.13
CA PHE A 249 -9.01 -13.64 14.51
C PHE A 249 -7.61 -13.06 14.71
N VAL A 250 -7.31 -12.61 15.93
CA VAL A 250 -5.98 -12.18 16.37
C VAL A 250 -5.62 -12.94 17.63
N PHE A 251 -4.49 -13.64 17.62
CA PHE A 251 -3.95 -14.37 18.76
C PHE A 251 -2.74 -13.63 19.31
N PHE A 252 -2.67 -13.47 20.64
CA PHE A 252 -1.53 -12.91 21.35
C PHE A 252 -0.97 -13.89 22.37
N THR A 253 0.35 -13.86 22.56
CA THR A 253 1.03 -14.51 23.69
C THR A 253 2.03 -13.58 24.37
N THR A 254 2.60 -14.01 25.49
CA THR A 254 3.63 -13.28 26.24
C THR A 254 4.82 -14.19 26.54
N ARG A 255 5.98 -13.60 26.83
CA ARG A 255 7.18 -14.30 27.33
C ARG A 255 7.39 -14.13 28.83
N LYS A 256 6.50 -13.40 29.52
CA LYS A 256 6.64 -13.09 30.95
C LYS A 256 6.31 -14.28 31.85
N ASP A 257 5.32 -15.08 31.43
CA ASP A 257 4.69 -16.09 32.27
C ASP A 257 4.73 -17.44 31.55
N ALA A 258 5.19 -18.49 32.24
CA ALA A 258 5.52 -19.79 31.65
C ALA A 258 4.29 -20.66 31.29
N ASP A 259 3.08 -20.20 31.61
CA ASP A 259 1.82 -20.84 31.29
C ASP A 259 1.25 -20.43 29.92
N TRP A 260 1.90 -19.51 29.19
CA TRP A 260 1.50 -19.07 27.84
C TRP A 260 2.19 -19.85 26.72
N ALA A 261 1.50 -19.96 25.58
CA ALA A 261 2.01 -20.66 24.41
C ALA A 261 3.13 -19.90 23.69
N CYS A 262 4.04 -20.65 23.05
CA CYS A 262 5.03 -20.09 22.15
C CYS A 262 4.36 -19.70 20.81
N MET A 263 4.49 -18.45 20.36
CA MET A 263 3.81 -17.98 19.13
C MET A 263 4.16 -18.79 17.87
N PRO A 264 5.42 -19.23 17.64
CA PRO A 264 5.76 -20.21 16.61
C PRO A 264 4.93 -21.51 16.66
N ASP A 265 4.67 -22.06 17.84
CA ASP A 265 3.88 -23.28 18.01
C ASP A 265 2.39 -23.04 17.75
N VAL A 266 1.86 -21.89 18.19
CA VAL A 266 0.50 -21.41 17.86
C VAL A 266 0.33 -21.31 16.34
N VAL A 267 1.27 -20.68 15.64
CA VAL A 267 1.25 -20.53 14.18
C VAL A 267 1.38 -21.87 13.46
N ALA A 268 2.18 -22.81 13.98
CA ALA A 268 2.33 -24.13 13.41
C ALA A 268 1.05 -24.98 13.54
N GLU A 269 0.45 -25.04 14.73
CA GLU A 269 -0.78 -25.78 15.01
C GLU A 269 -1.97 -25.19 14.24
N LEU A 270 -2.12 -23.85 14.21
CA LEU A 270 -3.15 -23.19 13.40
C LEU A 270 -2.99 -23.50 11.90
N LYS A 271 -1.75 -23.47 11.36
CA LYS A 271 -1.50 -23.83 9.96
C LYS A 271 -1.78 -25.30 9.64
N ALA A 272 -1.56 -26.20 10.60
CA ALA A 272 -1.90 -27.61 10.43
C ALA A 272 -3.42 -27.84 10.43
N ARG A 273 -4.16 -27.19 11.35
CA ARG A 273 -5.62 -27.30 11.46
C ARG A 273 -6.39 -26.61 10.34
N LEU A 274 -5.88 -25.49 9.84
CA LEU A 274 -6.50 -24.66 8.80
C LEU A 274 -5.96 -24.94 7.39
N ALA A 275 -5.35 -26.10 7.18
CA ALA A 275 -4.82 -26.51 5.90
C ALA A 275 -5.95 -26.82 4.90
N GLY A 276 -6.18 -25.90 3.96
CA GLY A 276 -7.19 -26.05 2.89
C GLY A 276 -8.55 -25.41 3.18
N THR A 277 -8.80 -24.94 4.40
CA THR A 277 -10.10 -24.41 4.88
C THR A 277 -10.41 -22.96 4.42
N GLY A 278 -9.87 -22.52 3.28
CA GLY A 278 -10.11 -21.16 2.78
C GLY A 278 -9.62 -20.01 3.67
N SER A 279 -8.54 -20.22 4.46
CA SER A 279 -7.94 -19.20 5.34
C SER A 279 -6.40 -19.11 5.26
N THR A 280 -5.86 -17.96 5.67
CA THR A 280 -4.44 -17.65 5.79
C THR A 280 -4.06 -17.43 7.26
N VAL A 281 -2.92 -17.97 7.70
CA VAL A 281 -2.34 -17.68 9.04
C VAL A 281 -1.10 -16.80 8.88
N LEU A 282 -1.23 -15.52 9.23
CA LEU A 282 -0.20 -14.49 9.14
C LEU A 282 0.50 -14.30 10.50
N ALA A 283 1.82 -14.40 10.55
CA ALA A 283 2.59 -14.13 11.77
C ALA A 283 3.01 -12.66 11.82
N CYS A 284 2.67 -11.95 12.89
CA CYS A 284 2.92 -10.53 13.09
C CYS A 284 3.98 -10.36 14.20
N GLY A 285 5.25 -10.26 13.80
CA GLY A 285 6.36 -10.26 14.75
C GLY A 285 6.43 -11.54 15.62
N ALA A 286 6.79 -11.37 16.89
CA ALA A 286 7.20 -12.48 17.77
C ALA A 286 6.16 -12.92 18.83
N LEU A 287 5.03 -12.22 18.93
CA LEU A 287 4.02 -12.39 19.99
C LEU A 287 2.56 -12.34 19.49
N GLN A 288 2.34 -12.16 18.18
CA GLN A 288 1.01 -12.04 17.58
C GLN A 288 0.93 -12.87 16.28
N CYS A 289 -0.25 -13.43 16.00
CA CYS A 289 -0.62 -13.89 14.66
C CYS A 289 -2.10 -13.62 14.37
N GLU A 290 -2.45 -13.62 13.09
CA GLU A 290 -3.82 -13.41 12.63
C GLU A 290 -4.29 -14.55 11.72
N VAL A 291 -5.58 -14.89 11.82
CA VAL A 291 -6.28 -15.78 10.87
C VAL A 291 -7.22 -14.92 10.05
N LEU A 292 -6.98 -14.90 8.74
CA LEU A 292 -7.67 -14.09 7.73
C LEU A 292 -8.28 -15.01 6.65
N PRO A 293 -9.29 -14.56 5.88
CA PRO A 293 -9.79 -15.32 4.74
C PRO A 293 -8.70 -15.49 3.66
N LEU A 294 -8.76 -16.56 2.87
CA LEU A 294 -7.75 -16.83 1.85
C LEU A 294 -7.68 -15.70 0.81
N GLY A 295 -6.47 -15.24 0.49
CA GLY A 295 -6.24 -14.13 -0.44
C GLY A 295 -6.44 -12.73 0.15
N ILE A 296 -6.95 -12.61 1.39
CA ILE A 296 -7.06 -11.31 2.07
C ILE A 296 -5.70 -10.89 2.66
N ASN A 297 -5.22 -9.74 2.21
CA ASN A 297 -4.08 -8.99 2.72
C ASN A 297 -4.19 -7.53 2.27
N LYS A 298 -3.36 -6.63 2.81
CA LYS A 298 -3.41 -5.19 2.47
C LYS A 298 -3.15 -4.94 0.99
N GLY A 299 -2.17 -5.61 0.36
CA GLY A 299 -1.86 -5.43 -1.06
C GLY A 299 -3.04 -5.76 -1.96
N ALA A 300 -3.64 -6.94 -1.80
CA ALA A 300 -4.81 -7.35 -2.56
C ALA A 300 -6.01 -6.39 -2.35
N ALA A 301 -6.20 -5.84 -1.14
CA ALA A 301 -7.25 -4.85 -0.88
C ALA A 301 -6.93 -3.48 -1.52
N VAL A 302 -5.65 -3.07 -1.54
CA VAL A 302 -5.18 -1.86 -2.23
C VAL A 302 -5.37 -1.97 -3.74
N GLU A 303 -5.08 -3.13 -4.36
CA GLU A 303 -5.34 -3.36 -5.78
C GLU A 303 -6.82 -3.15 -6.12
N ARG A 304 -7.74 -3.73 -5.31
CA ARG A 304 -9.19 -3.58 -5.49
C ARG A 304 -9.66 -2.15 -5.24
N LEU A 305 -9.11 -1.46 -4.24
CA LEU A 305 -9.43 -0.05 -3.97
C LEU A 305 -8.96 0.88 -5.09
N LEU A 306 -7.70 0.78 -5.51
CA LEU A 306 -7.13 1.59 -6.60
C LEU A 306 -7.90 1.38 -7.91
N SER A 307 -8.31 0.15 -8.20
CA SER A 307 -9.19 -0.19 -9.34
C SER A 307 -10.54 0.55 -9.26
N ARG A 308 -11.17 0.62 -8.08
CA ARG A 308 -12.42 1.39 -7.86
C ARG A 308 -12.21 2.91 -7.98
N LEU A 309 -11.02 3.40 -7.63
CA LEU A 309 -10.65 4.82 -7.76
C LEU A 309 -10.19 5.22 -9.18
N GLY A 310 -10.00 4.25 -10.09
CA GLY A 310 -9.46 4.51 -11.43
C GLY A 310 -7.97 4.89 -11.44
N VAL A 311 -7.23 4.50 -10.40
CA VAL A 311 -5.79 4.79 -10.24
C VAL A 311 -4.98 3.53 -10.51
N ALA A 312 -3.89 3.65 -11.28
CA ALA A 312 -2.95 2.54 -11.47
C ALA A 312 -2.05 2.35 -10.24
N PRO A 313 -1.70 1.11 -9.84
CA PRO A 313 -0.73 0.88 -8.77
C PRO A 313 0.61 1.61 -8.98
N SER A 314 1.11 1.65 -10.22
CA SER A 314 2.31 2.39 -10.61
C SER A 314 2.23 3.92 -10.44
N ALA A 315 1.04 4.48 -10.20
CA ALA A 315 0.80 5.88 -9.88
C ALA A 315 0.48 6.09 -8.39
N THR A 316 0.87 5.16 -7.52
CA THR A 316 0.57 5.18 -6.07
C THR A 316 1.85 5.17 -5.23
N LEU A 317 1.85 5.93 -4.14
CA LEU A 317 2.78 5.81 -3.02
C LEU A 317 2.14 4.92 -1.94
N ALA A 318 2.88 3.97 -1.37
CA ALA A 318 2.48 3.25 -0.16
C ALA A 318 3.48 3.45 0.98
N CYS A 319 3.00 3.69 2.19
CA CYS A 319 3.80 3.77 3.42
C CYS A 319 3.43 2.63 4.37
N GLY A 320 4.44 1.96 4.97
CA GLY A 320 4.23 0.87 5.91
C GLY A 320 5.49 0.49 6.72
N ASP A 321 5.32 -0.37 7.73
CA ASP A 321 6.41 -0.74 8.65
C ASP A 321 6.48 -2.24 9.02
N ALA A 322 5.41 -3.01 8.83
CA ALA A 322 5.27 -4.37 9.36
C ALA A 322 5.07 -5.44 8.28
N GLU A 323 5.05 -6.72 8.69
CA GLU A 323 4.89 -7.84 7.75
C GLU A 323 3.61 -7.82 6.93
N ASN A 324 2.52 -7.26 7.46
CA ASN A 324 1.24 -7.10 6.77
C ASN A 324 1.23 -5.98 5.70
N ASP A 325 2.31 -5.20 5.59
CA ASP A 325 2.49 -4.18 4.54
C ASP A 325 3.24 -4.71 3.31
N VAL A 326 3.87 -5.88 3.39
CA VAL A 326 4.82 -6.40 2.39
C VAL A 326 4.18 -6.53 1.00
N GLU A 327 2.94 -7.03 0.91
CA GLU A 327 2.20 -7.13 -0.35
C GLU A 327 1.76 -5.75 -0.90
N MET A 328 1.51 -4.78 -0.01
CA MET A 328 1.14 -3.41 -0.41
C MET A 328 2.34 -2.64 -0.93
N LEU A 329 3.48 -2.71 -0.24
CA LEU A 329 4.73 -2.02 -0.61
C LEU A 329 5.26 -2.49 -1.98
N ARG A 330 5.11 -3.78 -2.31
CA ARG A 330 5.53 -4.37 -3.59
C ARG A 330 4.59 -4.14 -4.77
N LEU A 331 3.35 -3.74 -4.51
CA LEU A 331 2.30 -3.59 -5.54
C LEU A 331 2.36 -2.23 -6.25
N VAL A 332 2.80 -1.20 -5.54
CA VAL A 332 2.66 0.20 -5.96
C VAL A 332 3.89 0.74 -6.69
N GLY A 333 3.79 1.95 -7.25
CA GLY A 333 4.87 2.62 -7.98
C GLY A 333 6.00 3.16 -7.10
N VAL A 334 5.72 3.40 -5.81
CA VAL A 334 6.74 3.64 -4.77
C VAL A 334 6.29 3.00 -3.47
N GLY A 335 6.95 1.93 -3.04
CA GLY A 335 6.87 1.40 -1.68
C GLY A 335 7.87 2.12 -0.77
N ALA A 336 7.39 2.73 0.31
CA ALA A 336 8.20 3.42 1.31
C ALA A 336 8.11 2.73 2.68
N ALA A 337 9.20 2.07 3.10
CA ALA A 337 9.31 1.51 4.43
C ALA A 337 9.73 2.59 5.43
N MET A 338 9.04 2.67 6.57
CA MET A 338 9.36 3.63 7.63
C MET A 338 10.72 3.32 8.26
N GLY A 339 11.40 4.33 8.82
CA GLY A 339 12.71 4.14 9.45
C GLY A 339 12.72 3.12 10.60
N ASN A 340 11.58 2.93 11.27
CA ASN A 340 11.35 1.94 12.33
C ASN A 340 11.00 0.52 11.82
N ALA A 341 10.68 0.37 10.54
CA ALA A 341 10.10 -0.85 9.96
C ALA A 341 10.94 -2.13 10.17
N GLY A 342 10.27 -3.28 10.19
CA GLY A 342 10.90 -4.61 10.19
C GLY A 342 11.72 -4.88 8.92
N SER A 343 12.63 -5.86 8.97
CA SER A 343 13.53 -6.13 7.84
C SER A 343 12.76 -6.49 6.57
N LYS A 344 11.79 -7.40 6.65
CA LYS A 344 10.92 -7.81 5.54
C LYS A 344 10.21 -6.64 4.84
N ALA A 345 9.76 -5.63 5.60
CA ALA A 345 9.13 -4.44 5.04
C ALA A 345 10.16 -3.55 4.30
N LYS A 346 11.35 -3.39 4.87
CA LYS A 346 12.48 -2.69 4.22
C LYS A 346 13.05 -3.44 3.00
N GLU A 347 12.98 -4.77 3.00
CA GLU A 347 13.31 -5.67 1.88
C GLU A 347 12.20 -5.72 0.81
N ALA A 348 11.01 -5.16 1.09
CA ALA A 348 9.84 -5.15 0.22
C ALA A 348 9.55 -3.77 -0.40
N ALA A 349 10.20 -2.72 0.10
CA ALA A 349 10.05 -1.33 -0.33
C ALA A 349 11.19 -0.88 -1.26
N ASP A 350 10.90 0.05 -2.16
CA ASP A 350 11.92 0.70 -3.00
C ASP A 350 12.84 1.61 -2.19
N VAL A 351 12.31 2.19 -1.11
CA VAL A 351 13.00 3.19 -0.29
C VAL A 351 12.71 3.01 1.20
N VAL A 352 13.68 3.40 2.02
CA VAL A 352 13.48 3.66 3.45
C VAL A 352 13.42 5.17 3.67
N VAL A 353 12.42 5.63 4.41
CA VAL A 353 12.22 7.04 4.81
C VAL A 353 12.48 7.22 6.31
N SER A 354 12.31 8.42 6.84
CA SER A 354 12.34 8.68 8.29
C SER A 354 11.33 7.82 9.07
N ARG A 355 11.48 7.77 10.39
CA ARG A 355 10.60 7.03 11.30
C ARG A 355 9.23 7.71 11.43
N HIS A 356 8.21 7.03 11.97
CA HIS A 356 6.92 7.65 12.31
C HIS A 356 7.06 8.82 13.30
N ASP A 357 7.98 8.70 14.25
CA ASP A 357 8.33 9.74 15.23
C ASP A 357 9.26 10.83 14.67
N HIS A 358 9.53 10.81 13.35
CA HIS A 358 10.33 11.78 12.60
C HIS A 358 9.73 12.07 11.21
N ASP A 359 8.39 12.11 11.10
CA ASP A 359 7.66 12.60 9.92
C ASP A 359 7.90 11.84 8.60
N GLY A 360 8.20 10.54 8.65
CA GLY A 360 8.50 9.72 7.47
C GLY A 360 7.42 9.70 6.37
N VAL A 361 6.13 9.86 6.72
CA VAL A 361 5.05 9.96 5.73
C VAL A 361 5.06 11.32 5.02
N ALA A 362 5.36 12.41 5.74
CA ALA A 362 5.58 13.72 5.12
C ALA A 362 6.80 13.71 4.19
N GLU A 363 7.89 13.05 4.60
CA GLU A 363 9.08 12.84 3.76
C GLU A 363 8.72 12.11 2.46
N ALA A 364 8.00 10.98 2.56
CA ALA A 364 7.58 10.20 1.40
C ALA A 364 6.70 11.02 0.44
N ILE A 365 5.75 11.79 0.97
CA ILE A 365 4.86 12.64 0.16
C ILE A 365 5.64 13.76 -0.54
N GLN A 366 6.51 14.50 0.17
CA GLN A 366 7.33 15.54 -0.45
C GLN A 366 8.20 14.96 -1.58
N ARG A 367 8.95 13.89 -1.30
CA ARG A 367 9.90 13.27 -2.24
C ARG A 367 9.22 12.66 -3.47
N PHE A 368 8.11 11.94 -3.30
CA PHE A 368 7.56 11.08 -4.36
C PHE A 368 6.22 11.55 -4.93
N VAL A 369 5.40 12.25 -4.16
CA VAL A 369 4.16 12.86 -4.70
C VAL A 369 4.46 14.22 -5.33
N PHE A 370 5.37 15.02 -4.77
CA PHE A 370 5.69 16.36 -5.27
C PHE A 370 7.09 16.53 -5.90
N GLY A 371 7.97 15.52 -5.80
CA GLY A 371 9.32 15.58 -6.40
C GLY A 371 10.30 16.51 -5.66
N GLU A 372 10.01 16.84 -4.41
CA GLU A 372 10.72 17.85 -3.62
C GLU A 372 11.93 17.27 -2.86
N GLN A 373 12.94 18.12 -2.59
CA GLN A 373 13.98 17.78 -1.62
C GLN A 373 13.40 17.88 -0.20
N PHE A 374 13.34 16.75 0.50
CA PHE A 374 12.85 16.73 1.88
C PHE A 374 13.69 17.66 2.77
N THR A 375 13.02 18.67 3.31
CA THR A 375 13.61 19.67 4.20
C THR A 375 12.88 19.60 5.54
N LYS A 376 13.63 19.47 6.63
CA LYS A 376 13.12 19.39 8.01
C LYS A 376 12.84 20.78 8.59
#